data_AF-A0A8H5M915-F1
#
_entry.id   AF-A0A8H5M915-F1
#
_cell.length_a   1.000
_cell.length_b   1.000
_cell.length_c   1.000
_cell.angle_alpha   90.00
_cell.angle_beta   90.00
_cell.angle_gamma   90.00
#
_symmetry.space_group_name_H-M   'P 1'
#
loop_
_entity.id
_entity.type
_entity.pdbx_description
1 polymer ?
#
loop_
_entity_poly.entity_id
_entity_poly.type
_entity_poly.pdbx_seq_one_letter_code
_entity_poly.pdbx_strand_id
1 'polypeptide(L)'
;MSTSRAPNWPSLYNPGLEILHIEHRNATQAGGAYLYHARDVFRFTLFWTLALYTPVFIICGTYAFWNLNFPPSPRFDQPYHGASYQLYPIPSPLKTPEMHRRSSKLPKENERRSRLAFALLVFLTFMALGVAGAVVGSAVLGFSVFGLYKAANFNMST
;
A
#
# COMPACT_ATOMS: atom_id res chain seq x y z
N MET A 1 3.69 -37.28 28.78
CA MET A 1 3.38 -35.85 28.97
C MET A 1 4.36 -35.02 28.16
N SER A 2 4.04 -34.70 26.90
CA SER A 2 4.83 -33.73 26.13
C SER A 2 4.46 -32.34 26.64
N THR A 3 5.43 -31.65 27.22
CA THR A 3 5.28 -30.26 27.65
C THR A 3 4.86 -29.42 26.44
N SER A 4 3.63 -28.93 26.43
CA SER A 4 3.11 -27.94 25.48
C SER A 4 3.95 -26.66 25.62
N ARG A 5 5.03 -26.59 24.85
CA ARG A 5 5.90 -25.43 24.75
C ARG A 5 5.50 -24.73 23.46
N ALA A 6 4.99 -23.50 23.57
CA ALA A 6 4.75 -22.67 22.41
C ALA A 6 6.06 -22.59 21.59
N PRO A 7 5.99 -22.70 20.25
CA PRO A 7 7.18 -22.67 19.42
C PRO A 7 7.88 -21.32 19.56
N ASN A 8 9.21 -21.30 19.36
CA ASN A 8 9.96 -20.06 19.36
C ASN A 8 9.45 -19.14 18.24
N TRP A 9 9.05 -17.93 18.63
CA TRP A 9 8.51 -16.95 17.70
C TRP A 9 9.65 -16.25 16.92
N PRO A 10 9.50 -15.99 15.61
CA PRO A 10 8.37 -16.31 14.76
C PRO A 10 8.39 -17.79 14.31
N SER A 11 7.27 -18.50 14.51
CA SER A 11 7.08 -19.85 13.98
C SER A 11 6.52 -19.79 12.57
N LEU A 12 7.15 -20.52 11.66
CA LEU A 12 6.75 -20.63 10.26
C LEU A 12 5.72 -21.74 10.10
N TYR A 13 4.53 -21.36 9.62
CA TYR A 13 3.47 -22.30 9.27
C TYR A 13 4.00 -23.42 8.36
N ASN A 14 3.84 -24.68 8.80
CA ASN A 14 4.26 -25.85 8.04
C ASN A 14 3.04 -26.53 7.36
N PRO A 15 2.74 -26.19 6.09
CA PRO A 15 1.60 -26.77 5.39
C PRO A 15 1.74 -28.27 5.15
N GLY A 16 2.95 -28.83 5.18
CA GLY A 16 3.20 -30.25 4.94
C GLY A 16 2.59 -31.17 6.00
N LEU A 17 2.51 -30.71 7.25
CA LEU A 17 1.88 -31.45 8.35
C LEU A 17 0.35 -31.40 8.28
N GLU A 18 -0.22 -30.30 7.78
CA GLU A 18 -1.68 -30.18 7.64
C GLU A 18 -2.22 -30.81 6.36
N ILE A 19 -1.50 -30.81 5.24
CA ILE A 19 -2.05 -31.24 3.94
C ILE A 19 -1.80 -32.73 3.66
N LEU A 20 -0.67 -33.26 4.12
CA LEU A 20 -0.29 -34.64 3.86
C LEU A 20 -0.73 -35.50 5.06
N HIS A 21 -1.75 -36.34 4.89
CA HIS A 21 -2.25 -37.37 5.85
C HIS A 21 -3.29 -36.93 6.90
N ILE A 22 -4.34 -36.22 6.47
CA ILE A 22 -5.47 -35.81 7.36
C ILE A 22 -6.41 -36.99 7.68
N GLU A 23 -6.50 -38.00 6.80
CA GLU A 23 -7.45 -39.10 7.00
C GLU A 23 -7.11 -39.91 8.27
N HIS A 24 -8.06 -39.94 9.20
CA HIS A 24 -8.07 -40.72 10.44
C HIS A 24 -7.09 -40.32 11.55
N ARG A 25 -6.61 -39.07 11.59
CA ARG A 25 -5.78 -38.57 12.71
C ARG A 25 -6.53 -37.59 13.62
N ASN A 26 -6.12 -37.55 14.88
CA ASN A 26 -6.61 -36.56 15.85
C ASN A 26 -6.24 -35.13 15.41
N ALA A 27 -7.03 -34.14 15.85
CA ALA A 27 -6.83 -32.72 15.54
C ALA A 27 -5.44 -32.17 15.94
N THR A 28 -4.74 -32.87 16.83
CA THR A 28 -3.34 -32.59 17.18
C THR A 28 -2.43 -33.71 16.68
N GLN A 29 -1.41 -33.35 15.92
CA GLN A 29 -0.42 -34.25 15.36
C GLN A 29 0.90 -34.19 16.14
N ALA A 30 1.59 -35.32 16.23
CA ALA A 30 2.92 -35.38 16.83
C ALA A 30 3.92 -34.57 15.97
N GLY A 31 4.58 -33.59 16.58
CA GLY A 31 5.53 -32.69 15.90
C GLY A 31 4.93 -31.37 15.39
N GLY A 32 3.60 -31.20 15.46
CA GLY A 32 2.95 -29.92 15.18
C GLY A 32 3.07 -28.94 16.34
N ALA A 33 3.23 -27.66 16.04
CA ALA A 33 3.17 -26.59 17.02
C ALA A 33 1.78 -25.96 17.00
N TYR A 34 1.13 -25.85 18.16
CA TYR A 34 -0.26 -25.41 18.27
C TYR A 34 -0.40 -24.16 19.14
N LEU A 35 -1.31 -23.28 18.74
CA LEU A 35 -1.58 -22.01 19.39
C LEU A 35 -2.80 -22.14 20.30
N TYR A 36 -2.56 -22.13 21.62
CA TYR A 36 -3.62 -22.26 22.63
C TYR A 36 -4.00 -20.93 23.29
N HIS A 37 -3.11 -19.93 23.21
CA HIS A 37 -3.26 -18.67 23.90
C HIS A 37 -3.69 -17.58 22.91
N ALA A 38 -4.70 -16.78 23.28
CA ALA A 38 -5.20 -15.68 22.43
C ALA A 38 -4.10 -14.71 22.00
N ARG A 39 -3.12 -14.47 22.88
CA ARG A 39 -1.95 -13.63 22.59
C ARG A 39 -1.11 -14.16 21.44
N ASP A 40 -0.94 -15.47 21.36
CA ASP A 40 -0.08 -16.10 20.34
C ASP A 40 -0.82 -16.16 19.00
N VAL A 41 -2.13 -16.44 19.03
CA VAL A 41 -3.02 -16.33 17.86
C VAL A 41 -3.00 -14.91 17.29
N PHE A 42 -3.13 -13.89 18.14
CA PHE A 42 -3.04 -12.50 17.71
C PHE A 42 -1.66 -12.16 17.13
N ARG A 43 -0.56 -12.58 17.77
CA ARG A 43 0.80 -12.32 17.27
C ARG A 43 1.06 -12.99 15.93
N PHE A 44 0.60 -14.23 15.77
CA PHE A 44 0.70 -14.97 14.53
C PHE A 44 -0.07 -14.28 13.40
N THR A 45 -1.35 -13.96 13.64
CA THR A 45 -2.19 -13.26 12.67
C THR A 45 -1.66 -11.86 12.35
N LEU A 46 -1.17 -11.11 13.34
CA LEU A 46 -0.56 -9.79 13.12
C LEU A 46 0.70 -9.88 12.27
N PHE A 47 1.59 -10.83 12.56
CA PHE A 47 2.82 -11.02 11.80
C PHE A 47 2.54 -11.31 10.33
N TRP A 48 1.70 -12.31 10.05
CA TRP A 48 1.37 -12.68 8.68
C TRP A 48 0.56 -11.61 7.96
N THR A 49 -0.35 -10.92 8.66
CA THR A 49 -1.07 -9.79 8.09
C THR A 49 -0.11 -8.66 7.74
N LEU A 50 0.83 -8.30 8.62
CA LEU A 50 1.85 -7.29 8.33
C LEU A 50 2.73 -7.70 7.14
N ALA A 51 3.17 -8.96 7.11
CA ALA A 51 4.04 -9.49 6.07
C ALA A 51 3.36 -9.56 4.69
N LEU A 52 2.06 -9.82 4.61
CA LEU A 52 1.34 -9.96 3.35
C LEU A 52 0.61 -8.68 2.90
N TYR A 53 0.08 -7.91 3.85
CA TYR A 53 -0.74 -6.72 3.57
C TYR A 53 0.12 -5.46 3.36
N THR A 54 1.11 -5.23 4.24
CA THR A 54 1.92 -3.99 4.20
C THR A 54 2.71 -3.82 2.89
N PRO A 55 3.32 -4.87 2.30
CA PRO A 55 4.03 -4.73 1.03
C PRO A 55 3.15 -4.24 -0.12
N VAL A 56 1.87 -4.63 -0.15
CA VAL A 56 0.93 -4.14 -1.17
C VAL A 56 0.79 -2.62 -1.06
N PHE A 57 0.66 -2.09 0.15
CA PHE A 57 0.60 -0.64 0.39
C PHE A 57 1.93 0.05 0.09
N ILE A 58 3.07 -0.58 0.37
CA ILE A 58 4.40 -0.08 -0.01
C ILE A 58 4.49 0.05 -1.53
N ILE A 59 4.07 -0.98 -2.28
CA ILE A 59 4.11 -0.97 -3.75
C ILE A 59 3.19 0.13 -4.30
N CYS A 60 1.95 0.21 -3.82
CA CYS A 60 1.01 1.27 -4.22
C CYS A 60 1.53 2.67 -3.88
N GLY A 61 2.06 2.87 -2.67
CA GLY A 61 2.64 4.14 -2.24
C GLY A 61 3.85 4.51 -3.09
N THR A 62 4.72 3.55 -3.40
CA THR A 62 5.90 3.76 -4.25
C THR A 62 5.49 4.13 -5.68
N TYR A 63 4.47 3.44 -6.22
CA TYR A 63 3.91 3.76 -7.53
C TYR A 63 3.34 5.18 -7.58
N ALA A 64 2.54 5.56 -6.58
CA ALA A 64 1.98 6.91 -6.46
C ALA A 64 3.08 7.97 -6.31
N PHE A 65 4.10 7.70 -5.48
CA PHE A 65 5.26 8.56 -5.31
C PHE A 65 5.99 8.80 -6.63
N TRP A 66 6.19 7.75 -7.43
CA TRP A 66 6.86 7.87 -8.72
C TRP A 66 6.03 8.67 -9.72
N ASN A 67 4.72 8.42 -9.79
CA ASN A 67 3.79 9.13 -10.66
C ASN A 67 3.74 10.64 -10.35
N LEU A 68 3.78 11.00 -9.05
CA LEU A 68 3.74 12.41 -8.61
C LEU A 68 5.06 13.16 -8.82
N ASN A 69 6.20 12.49 -8.66
CA ASN A 69 7.51 13.11 -8.89
C ASN A 69 7.85 13.26 -10.37
N PHE A 70 7.36 12.34 -11.21
CA PHE A 70 7.61 12.31 -12.65
C PHE A 70 6.29 12.27 -13.41
N PRO A 71 5.47 13.35 -13.33
CA PRO A 71 4.24 13.39 -14.10
C PRO A 71 4.59 13.29 -15.58
N PRO A 72 3.86 12.46 -16.36
CA PRO A 72 4.06 12.42 -17.80
C PRO A 72 3.93 13.85 -18.33
N SER A 73 4.88 14.26 -19.17
CA SER A 73 4.88 15.57 -19.80
C SER A 73 3.46 15.81 -20.32
N PRO A 74 2.80 16.93 -19.97
CA PRO A 74 1.56 17.27 -20.64
C PRO A 74 1.92 17.36 -22.11
N ARG A 75 1.51 16.35 -22.88
CA ARG A 75 1.40 16.50 -24.32
C ARG A 75 0.41 17.62 -24.43
N PHE A 76 0.90 18.83 -24.66
CA PHE A 76 0.14 19.81 -25.40
C PHE A 76 -0.10 19.15 -26.76
N ASP A 77 -1.09 18.25 -26.82
CA ASP A 77 -1.88 18.15 -28.01
C ASP A 77 -2.35 19.59 -28.22
N GLN A 78 -1.80 20.24 -29.23
CA GLN A 78 -2.47 21.35 -29.88
C GLN A 78 -3.51 20.72 -30.80
N PRO A 79 -4.78 20.53 -30.40
CA PRO A 79 -5.83 20.41 -31.38
C PRO A 79 -6.38 21.83 -31.62
N TYR A 80 -6.40 22.20 -32.89
CA TYR A 80 -7.09 23.34 -33.51
C TYR A 80 -6.33 24.68 -33.64
N HIS A 81 -5.65 24.79 -34.78
CA HIS A 81 -6.07 25.77 -35.80
C HIS A 81 -7.59 26.00 -35.77
N GLY A 82 -8.05 27.00 -35.04
CA GLY A 82 -9.49 27.24 -34.87
C GLY A 82 -9.86 28.49 -34.09
N ALA A 83 -8.98 29.50 -34.05
CA ALA A 83 -9.39 30.86 -33.73
C ALA A 83 -9.10 31.70 -34.98
N SER A 84 -10.09 31.71 -35.87
CA SER A 84 -10.24 32.66 -36.95
C SER A 84 -10.33 34.06 -36.33
N TYR A 85 -9.19 34.71 -36.09
CA TYR A 85 -9.19 36.16 -35.97
C TYR A 85 -9.45 36.66 -37.39
N GLN A 86 -10.69 37.05 -37.66
CA GLN A 86 -11.01 37.79 -38.87
C GLN A 86 -10.07 39.01 -38.94
N LEU A 87 -9.31 39.09 -40.02
CA LEU A 87 -8.62 40.29 -40.40
C LEU A 87 -9.67 41.37 -40.67
N TYR A 88 -9.69 42.42 -39.85
CA TYR A 88 -10.05 43.75 -40.35
C TYR A 88 -8.74 44.49 -40.65
N PRO A 89 -8.47 44.87 -41.91
CA PRO A 89 -7.33 45.69 -42.23
C PRO A 89 -7.66 47.15 -41.85
N ILE A 90 -6.98 47.68 -40.85
CA ILE A 90 -6.92 49.14 -40.63
C ILE A 90 -5.45 49.54 -40.76
N PRO A 91 -5.07 50.29 -41.81
CA PRO A 91 -3.71 50.80 -41.94
C PRO A 91 -3.57 52.08 -41.13
N SER A 92 -2.71 52.08 -40.12
CA SER A 92 -2.16 53.32 -39.57
C SER A 92 -0.76 53.07 -39.00
N PRO A 93 0.28 53.77 -39.50
CA PRO A 93 1.65 53.54 -39.12
C PRO A 93 2.04 54.46 -37.96
N LEU A 94 2.32 53.91 -36.78
CA LEU A 94 3.35 54.49 -35.92
C LEU A 94 3.96 53.40 -35.05
N LYS A 95 5.25 53.16 -35.28
CA LYS A 95 6.08 52.17 -34.61
C LYS A 95 6.32 52.59 -33.16
N THR A 96 5.73 51.86 -32.23
CA THR A 96 6.27 51.73 -30.87
C THR A 96 6.79 50.29 -30.75
N PRO A 97 8.08 50.04 -30.50
CA PRO A 97 8.53 48.71 -30.18
C PRO A 97 8.11 48.44 -28.73
N GLU A 98 6.85 48.08 -28.52
CA GLU A 98 6.46 47.46 -27.26
C GLU A 98 7.15 46.11 -27.19
N MET A 99 8.21 46.11 -26.39
CA MET A 99 8.92 44.97 -25.86
C MET A 99 7.90 44.08 -25.12
N HIS A 100 7.12 43.29 -25.86
CA HIS A 100 6.34 42.18 -25.33
C HIS A 100 7.33 41.13 -24.85
N ARG A 101 7.80 41.38 -23.63
CA ARG A 101 8.47 40.47 -22.73
C ARG A 101 7.56 39.25 -22.65
N ARG A 102 7.79 38.28 -23.55
CA ARG A 102 7.35 36.90 -23.39
C ARG A 102 7.84 36.52 -22.00
N SER A 103 6.92 36.55 -21.04
CA SER A 103 7.12 35.89 -19.77
C SER A 103 7.15 34.41 -20.11
N SER A 104 8.32 33.92 -20.53
CA SER A 104 8.71 32.56 -20.22
C SER A 104 8.51 32.47 -18.72
N LYS A 105 7.45 31.78 -18.30
CA LYS A 105 7.31 31.39 -16.91
C LYS A 105 8.53 30.51 -16.66
N LEU A 106 9.62 31.11 -16.19
CA LEU A 106 10.76 30.40 -15.65
C LEU A 106 10.18 29.36 -14.71
N PRO A 107 10.55 28.06 -14.85
CA PRO A 107 10.12 27.04 -13.93
C PRO A 107 10.37 27.54 -12.52
N LYS A 108 9.28 27.83 -11.78
CA LYS A 108 9.41 28.39 -10.44
C LYS A 108 10.07 27.29 -9.63
N GLU A 109 11.31 27.51 -9.18
CA GLU A 109 12.15 26.51 -8.51
C GLU A 109 11.41 25.81 -7.34
N ASN A 110 10.45 26.51 -6.74
CA ASN A 110 9.55 26.03 -5.69
C ASN A 110 8.56 24.93 -6.13
N GLU A 111 8.30 24.74 -7.42
CA GLU A 111 7.37 23.68 -7.88
C GLU A 111 7.93 22.28 -7.65
N ARG A 112 9.25 22.09 -7.85
CA ARG A 112 9.88 20.77 -7.69
C ARG A 112 9.96 20.35 -6.23
N ARG A 113 10.25 21.30 -5.33
CA ARG A 113 10.31 21.06 -3.88
C ARG A 113 8.92 20.77 -3.29
N SER A 114 7.89 21.47 -3.77
CA SER A 114 6.50 21.23 -3.36
C SER A 114 5.99 19.85 -3.79
N ARG A 115 6.39 19.38 -4.99
CA ARG A 115 5.97 18.06 -5.51
C ARG A 115 6.57 16.91 -4.70
N LEU A 116 7.85 17.00 -4.37
CA LEU A 116 8.51 15.96 -3.56
C LEU A 116 7.90 15.87 -2.16
N ALA A 117 7.64 17.01 -1.51
CA ALA A 117 6.98 17.02 -0.20
C ALA A 117 5.58 16.40 -0.26
N PHE A 118 4.80 16.74 -1.28
CA PHE A 118 3.48 16.16 -1.50
C PHE A 118 3.56 14.64 -1.76
N ALA A 119 4.46 14.20 -2.63
CA ALA A 119 4.66 12.78 -2.93
C ALA A 119 5.08 11.99 -1.67
N LEU A 120 5.95 12.54 -0.83
CA LEU A 120 6.33 11.92 0.45
C LEU A 120 5.15 11.82 1.41
N LEU A 121 4.32 12.85 1.53
CA LEU A 121 3.12 12.80 2.36
C LEU A 121 2.16 11.71 1.89
N VAL A 122 1.95 11.58 0.58
CA VAL A 122 1.13 10.51 0.00
C VAL A 122 1.72 9.14 0.33
N PHE A 123 3.02 8.94 0.10
CA PHE A 123 3.71 7.69 0.44
C PHE A 123 3.57 7.32 1.92
N LEU A 124 3.83 8.27 2.83
CA LEU A 124 3.69 8.06 4.26
C LEU A 124 2.25 7.73 4.66
N THR A 125 1.27 8.31 3.98
CA THR A 125 -0.15 8.02 4.22
C THR A 125 -0.47 6.57 3.83
N PHE A 126 0.01 6.08 2.68
CA PHE A 126 -0.13 4.67 2.30
C PHE A 126 0.54 3.74 3.32
N MET A 127 1.74 4.07 3.79
CA MET A 127 2.42 3.30 4.84
C MET A 127 1.62 3.25 6.13
N ALA A 128 1.13 4.40 6.60
CA ALA A 128 0.36 4.50 7.84
C ALA A 128 -0.97 3.72 7.74
N LEU A 129 -1.69 3.86 6.63
CA LEU A 129 -2.93 3.12 6.39
C LEU A 129 -2.68 1.61 6.25
N GLY A 130 -1.59 1.20 5.60
CA GLY A 130 -1.22 -0.21 5.49
C GLY A 130 -0.96 -0.85 6.86
N VAL A 131 -0.17 -0.19 7.71
CA VAL A 131 0.12 -0.67 9.08
C VAL A 131 -1.13 -0.65 9.95
N ALA A 132 -1.90 0.44 9.93
CA ALA A 132 -3.14 0.55 10.71
C ALA A 132 -4.16 -0.51 10.28
N GLY A 133 -4.34 -0.70 8.97
CA GLY A 133 -5.19 -1.74 8.41
C GLY A 133 -4.74 -3.14 8.81
N ALA A 134 -3.42 -3.41 8.81
CA ALA A 134 -2.89 -4.69 9.27
C ALA A 134 -3.16 -4.94 10.76
N VAL A 135 -3.04 -3.92 11.63
CA VAL A 135 -3.34 -4.03 13.06
C VAL A 135 -4.84 -4.30 13.29
N VAL A 136 -5.72 -3.52 12.66
CA VAL A 136 -7.18 -3.70 12.80
C VAL A 136 -7.62 -5.05 12.21
N GLY A 137 -7.15 -5.38 11.01
CA GLY A 137 -7.47 -6.63 10.33
C GLY A 137 -7.01 -7.85 11.10
N SER A 138 -5.79 -7.84 11.63
CA SER A 138 -5.29 -8.93 12.47
C SER A 138 -6.00 -9.05 13.80
N ALA A 139 -6.45 -7.94 14.40
CA ALA A 139 -7.29 -8.00 15.60
C ALA A 139 -8.62 -8.72 15.30
N VAL A 140 -9.33 -8.29 14.26
CA VAL A 140 -10.61 -8.90 13.85
C VAL A 140 -10.43 -10.38 13.52
N LEU A 141 -9.45 -10.74 12.71
CA LEU A 141 -9.17 -12.14 12.33
C LEU A 141 -8.72 -12.97 13.53
N GLY A 142 -7.79 -12.46 14.34
CA GLY A 142 -7.25 -13.14 15.52
C GLY A 142 -8.32 -13.45 16.56
N PHE A 143 -9.20 -12.49 16.87
CA PHE A 143 -10.33 -12.72 17.77
C PHE A 143 -11.38 -13.66 17.18
N SER A 144 -11.65 -13.58 15.87
CA SER A 144 -12.59 -14.50 15.20
C SER A 144 -12.09 -15.94 15.27
N VAL A 145 -10.82 -16.18 14.96
CA VAL A 145 -10.21 -17.52 15.01
C VAL A 145 -10.11 -18.03 16.44
N PHE A 146 -9.75 -17.18 17.41
CA PHE A 146 -9.73 -17.58 18.81
C PHE A 146 -11.14 -17.91 19.34
N GLY A 147 -12.16 -17.15 18.92
CA GLY A 147 -13.55 -17.45 19.22
C GLY A 147 -13.98 -18.81 18.66
N LEU A 148 -13.58 -19.12 17.43
CA LEU A 148 -13.83 -20.43 16.80
C LEU A 148 -13.13 -21.57 17.57
N TYR A 149 -11.88 -21.38 17.99
CA TYR A 149 -11.16 -22.33 18.85
C TYR A 149 -11.95 -22.59 20.15
N LYS A 150 -12.42 -21.52 20.83
CA LYS A 150 -13.17 -21.65 22.08
C LYS A 150 -14.54 -22.31 21.92
N ALA A 151 -15.26 -22.04 20.83
CA ALA A 151 -16.60 -22.55 20.63
C ALA A 151 -16.63 -23.98 20.08
N ALA A 152 -15.72 -24.31 19.18
CA ALA A 152 -15.75 -25.56 18.40
C ALA A 152 -14.53 -26.47 18.64
N ASN A 153 -13.61 -26.11 19.56
CA ASN A 153 -12.38 -26.85 19.85
C ASN A 153 -11.47 -27.07 18.62
N PHE A 154 -11.50 -26.13 17.65
CA PHE A 154 -10.64 -26.16 16.48
C PHE A 154 -9.22 -25.68 16.82
N ASN A 155 -8.28 -26.62 16.95
CA ASN A 155 -6.87 -26.30 17.20
C ASN A 155 -6.24 -25.58 16.00
N MET A 156 -5.52 -24.50 16.27
CA MET A 156 -4.78 -23.75 15.26
C MET A 156 -3.31 -24.15 15.30
N SER A 157 -2.73 -24.54 14.16
CA SER A 157 -1.31 -24.91 14.06
C SER A 157 -0.48 -23.79 13.42
N THR A 158 0.82 -23.82 13.68
CA THR A 158 1.84 -22.91 13.15
C THR A 158 3.13 -23.65 12.86
#